data_AF-A0A3D5CH42-F1
#
_entry.id   AF-A0A3D5CH42-F1
#
_cell.length_a   1.000
_cell.length_b   1.000
_cell.length_c   1.000
_cell.angle_alpha   90.00
_cell.angle_beta   90.00
_cell.angle_gamma   90.00
#
_symmetry.space_group_name_H-M   'P 1'
#
loop_
_entity.id
_entity.type
_entity.pdbx_description
1 polymer ?
#
loop_
_entity_poly.entity_id
_entity_poly.type
_entity_poly.pdbx_seq_one_letter_code
_entity_poly.pdbx_strand_id
1 'polypeptide(L)'
;RGALVQRAGISVNFGVVADITDDTGMFIYRRALGTTPESGASHVAAAVVGEEPEALSTLKHFPGHGAAPGDSHRGIPSTTESYDQWLQTDAVPFA
;
A
#
# COMPACT_ATOMS: atom_id res chain seq x y z
N ARG A 1 6.66 -5.30 11.44
CA ARG A 1 7.18 -4.32 12.46
C ARG A 1 6.39 -4.39 13.77
N GLY A 2 5.46 -5.35 13.92
CA GLY A 2 4.51 -5.43 15.02
C GLY A 2 5.15 -5.40 16.41
N ALA A 3 6.15 -6.26 16.65
CA ALA A 3 6.82 -6.33 17.96
C ALA A 3 7.41 -5.00 18.46
N LEU A 4 7.88 -4.11 17.56
CA LEU A 4 8.41 -2.82 17.97
C LEU A 4 7.30 -1.88 18.47
N VAL A 5 6.20 -1.78 17.72
CA VAL A 5 5.09 -0.88 18.06
C VAL A 5 4.31 -1.39 19.26
N GLN A 6 4.16 -2.71 19.40
CA GLN A 6 3.56 -3.33 20.58
C GLN A 6 4.34 -3.01 21.86
N ARG A 7 5.69 -3.11 21.84
CA ARG A 7 6.53 -2.72 23.00
C ARG A 7 6.38 -1.24 23.38
N ALA A 8 6.00 -0.39 22.42
CA ALA A 8 5.70 1.02 22.66
C ALA A 8 4.24 1.26 23.13
N GLY A 9 3.44 0.21 23.30
CA GLY A 9 2.03 0.29 23.70
C GLY A 9 1.06 0.66 22.58
N ILE A 10 1.47 0.53 21.31
CA ILE A 10 0.66 0.86 20.13
C ILE A 10 0.01 -0.41 19.59
N SER A 11 -1.32 -0.40 19.45
CA SER A 11 -2.12 -1.55 19.01
C SER A 11 -2.48 -1.56 17.52
N VAL A 12 -2.29 -0.44 16.80
CA VAL A 12 -2.60 -0.31 15.36
C VAL A 12 -1.42 0.34 14.65
N ASN A 13 -0.97 -0.26 13.55
CA ASN A 13 0.09 0.29 12.72
C ASN A 13 -0.43 0.71 11.34
N PHE A 14 -0.32 2.00 11.04
CA PHE A 14 -0.50 2.54 9.69
C PHE A 14 0.78 2.31 8.87
N GLY A 15 1.17 1.05 8.70
CA GLY A 15 2.49 0.66 8.19
C GLY A 15 2.51 -0.02 6.82
N VAL A 16 1.41 -0.66 6.41
CA VAL A 16 1.38 -1.53 5.22
C VAL A 16 0.97 -0.72 3.99
N VAL A 17 1.92 -0.49 3.08
CA VAL A 17 1.69 0.24 1.84
C VAL A 17 1.33 -0.77 0.73
N ALA A 18 0.09 -0.70 0.29
CA ALA A 18 -0.53 -1.58 -0.71
C ALA A 18 -0.63 -0.92 -2.10
N ASP A 19 -0.07 0.28 -2.26
CA ASP A 19 0.04 0.94 -3.57
C ASP A 19 1.04 0.20 -4.48
N ILE A 20 0.78 0.18 -5.79
CA ILE A 20 1.67 -0.42 -6.81
C ILE A 20 2.10 0.65 -7.79
N THR A 21 3.39 0.74 -8.06
CA THR A 21 3.88 1.53 -9.20
C THR A 21 5.27 1.04 -9.58
N ASP A 22 5.56 0.98 -10.87
CA ASP A 22 6.90 0.76 -11.41
C ASP A 22 7.59 2.08 -11.81
N ASP A 23 6.88 3.20 -11.74
CA ASP A 23 7.43 4.52 -12.04
C ASP A 23 8.29 5.03 -10.88
N THR A 24 9.60 4.91 -11.07
CA THR A 24 10.63 5.40 -10.13
C THR A 24 10.54 6.90 -9.79
N GLY A 25 9.86 7.70 -10.62
CA GLY A 25 9.61 9.12 -10.39
C GLY A 25 8.46 9.40 -9.43
N MET A 26 7.58 8.43 -9.18
CA MET A 26 6.43 8.63 -8.31
C MET A 26 6.83 8.74 -6.83
N PHE A 27 6.17 9.67 -6.12
CA PHE A 27 6.39 9.90 -4.70
C PHE A 27 6.24 8.62 -3.86
N ILE A 28 5.30 7.75 -4.23
CA ILE A 28 4.98 6.52 -3.50
C ILE A 28 5.93 5.36 -3.82
N TYR A 29 6.69 5.40 -4.93
CA TYR A 29 7.47 4.27 -5.45
C TYR A 29 8.37 3.62 -4.41
N ARG A 30 9.19 4.42 -3.70
CA ARG A 30 10.13 3.91 -2.69
C ARG A 30 9.45 3.31 -1.45
N ARG A 31 8.14 3.51 -1.29
CA ARG A 31 7.33 2.99 -0.18
C ARG A 31 6.52 1.77 -0.57
N ALA A 32 6.30 1.54 -1.87
CA ALA A 32 5.55 0.40 -2.37
C ALA A 32 6.25 -0.91 -1.99
N LEU A 33 5.46 -1.91 -1.62
CA LEU A 33 5.99 -3.24 -1.27
C LEU A 33 6.20 -4.12 -2.50
N GLY A 34 5.71 -3.73 -3.67
CA GLY A 34 5.96 -4.39 -4.95
C GLY A 34 5.69 -3.43 -6.11
N THR A 35 6.12 -3.80 -7.30
CA THR A 35 5.96 -2.99 -8.53
C THR A 35 4.98 -3.61 -9.52
N THR A 36 4.41 -4.78 -9.20
CA THR A 36 3.35 -5.43 -9.97
C THR A 36 2.19 -5.82 -9.05
N PRO A 37 0.98 -6.06 -9.56
CA PRO A 37 -0.16 -6.54 -8.77
C PRO A 37 0.16 -7.77 -7.93
N GLU A 38 0.82 -8.77 -8.51
CA GLU A 38 1.12 -10.04 -7.87
C GLU A 38 2.20 -9.89 -6.79
N SER A 39 3.27 -9.16 -7.09
CA SER A 39 4.35 -8.91 -6.13
C SER A 39 3.87 -8.03 -4.97
N GLY A 40 3.07 -6.99 -5.27
CA GLY A 40 2.44 -6.13 -4.28
C GLY A 40 1.55 -6.93 -3.33
N ALA A 41 0.64 -7.74 -3.85
CA ALA A 41 -0.25 -8.57 -3.04
C ALA A 41 0.51 -9.58 -2.17
N SER A 42 1.47 -10.31 -2.75
CA SER A 42 2.27 -11.28 -1.99
C SER A 42 3.05 -10.62 -0.83
N HIS A 43 3.64 -9.45 -1.06
CA HIS A 43 4.42 -8.76 -0.03
C HIS A 43 3.54 -8.05 1.00
N VAL A 44 2.40 -7.49 0.60
CA VAL A 44 1.40 -6.91 1.51
C VAL A 44 0.86 -7.99 2.45
N ALA A 45 0.45 -9.15 1.92
CA ALA A 45 -0.02 -10.26 2.74
C ALA A 45 1.04 -10.72 3.75
N ALA A 46 2.29 -10.86 3.31
CA ALA A 46 3.40 -11.20 4.21
C ALA A 46 3.65 -10.13 5.28
N ALA A 47 3.51 -8.85 4.94
CA ALA A 47 3.65 -7.75 5.89
C ALA A 47 2.56 -7.75 6.96
N VAL A 48 1.30 -8.01 6.58
CA VAL A 48 0.17 -8.16 7.51
C VAL A 48 0.40 -9.35 8.45
N VAL A 49 0.77 -10.51 7.90
CA VAL A 49 1.10 -11.70 8.70
C VAL A 49 2.25 -11.43 9.67
N GLY A 50 3.23 -10.60 9.29
CA GLY A 50 4.35 -10.21 10.14
C GLY A 50 4.06 -9.06 11.12
N GLU A 51 2.86 -8.50 11.12
CA GLU A 51 2.38 -7.59 12.16
C GLU A 51 1.46 -8.28 13.16
N GLU A 52 0.76 -9.33 12.74
CA GLU A 52 -0.05 -10.18 13.60
C GLU A 52 0.82 -11.19 14.39
N PRO A 53 0.58 -11.41 15.70
CA PRO A 53 -0.50 -10.87 16.52
C PRO A 53 -0.13 -9.58 17.29
N GLU A 54 0.98 -8.92 16.98
CA GLU A 54 1.49 -7.84 17.82
C GLU A 54 0.76 -6.50 17.64
N ALA A 55 0.28 -6.19 16.44
CA ALA A 55 -0.52 -5.00 16.16
C ALA A 55 -1.41 -5.19 14.93
N LEU A 56 -2.57 -4.54 14.94
CA LEU A 56 -3.47 -4.51 13.78
C LEU A 56 -2.83 -3.74 12.64
N SER A 57 -2.87 -4.30 11.44
CA SER A 57 -2.39 -3.64 10.22
C SER A 57 -3.41 -2.68 9.63
N THR A 58 -2.93 -1.71 8.87
CA THR A 58 -3.76 -0.87 8.00
C THR A 58 -3.11 -0.78 6.63
N LEU A 59 -3.83 -1.29 5.63
CA LEU A 59 -3.45 -1.17 4.23
C LEU A 59 -3.78 0.23 3.73
N LYS A 60 -2.87 0.81 2.96
CA LYS A 60 -3.04 2.15 2.38
C LYS A 60 -2.30 2.30 1.06
N HIS A 61 -2.74 3.18 0.17
CA HIS A 61 -3.81 4.17 0.35
C HIS A 61 -4.97 3.81 -0.57
N PHE A 62 -5.99 3.13 -0.05
CA PHE A 62 -7.15 2.74 -0.85
C PHE A 62 -7.76 3.97 -1.56
N PRO A 63 -8.08 3.90 -2.87
CA PRO A 63 -8.11 2.69 -3.71
C PRO A 63 -6.77 2.30 -4.39
N GLY A 64 -5.69 3.03 -4.15
CA GLY A 64 -4.38 2.82 -4.76
C GLY A 64 -3.82 4.15 -5.23
N HIS A 65 -2.83 4.70 -4.51
CA HIS A 65 -2.13 5.92 -4.92
C HIS A 65 -1.17 5.67 -6.10
N GLY A 66 -0.90 4.40 -6.39
CA GLY A 66 -0.10 3.94 -7.53
C GLY A 66 -0.64 4.37 -8.88
N ALA A 67 -1.96 4.25 -9.06
CA ALA A 67 -2.67 4.68 -10.27
C ALA A 67 -2.74 6.19 -10.49
N ALA A 68 -2.52 7.02 -9.45
CA ALA A 68 -2.72 8.46 -9.49
C ALA A 68 -1.37 9.21 -9.34
N PRO A 69 -0.69 9.55 -10.45
CA PRO A 69 0.61 10.21 -10.40
C PRO A 69 0.50 11.60 -9.76
N GLY A 70 1.42 11.88 -8.84
CA GLY A 70 1.50 13.16 -8.14
C GLY A 70 1.85 13.01 -6.67
N ASP A 71 2.00 14.17 -6.01
CA ASP A 71 2.19 14.26 -4.57
C ASP A 71 0.92 14.84 -3.95
N SER A 72 0.17 14.01 -3.22
CA SER A 72 -1.06 14.42 -2.52
C SER A 72 -0.84 15.47 -1.43
N HIS A 73 0.41 15.75 -1.04
CA HIS A 73 0.73 16.88 -0.17
C HIS A 73 0.70 18.24 -0.90
N ARG A 74 0.72 18.24 -2.26
CA ARG A 74 0.86 19.45 -3.08
C ARG A 74 -0.31 19.68 -4.04
N GLY A 75 -1.25 18.76 -4.12
CA GLY A 75 -2.40 18.85 -5.02
C GLY A 75 -3.37 17.69 -4.81
N ILE A 76 -4.32 17.56 -5.73
CA ILE A 76 -5.29 16.46 -5.75
C ILE A 76 -4.91 15.55 -6.93
N PRO A 77 -4.21 14.42 -6.70
CA PRO A 77 -3.93 13.45 -7.74
C PRO A 77 -5.22 12.87 -8.30
N SER A 78 -5.22 12.61 -9.60
CA SER A 78 -6.33 11.96 -10.28
C SER A 78 -5.80 10.94 -11.28
N THR A 79 -6.66 10.00 -11.65
CA THR A 79 -6.36 8.98 -12.64
C THR A 79 -7.55 8.83 -13.58
N THR A 80 -7.25 8.46 -14.82
CA THR A 80 -8.26 8.08 -15.83
C THR A 80 -8.48 6.57 -15.87
N GLU A 81 -7.87 5.82 -14.94
CA GLU A 81 -8.05 4.38 -14.81
C GLU A 81 -9.53 4.02 -14.69
N SER A 82 -9.97 3.05 -15.48
CA SER A 82 -11.32 2.51 -15.37
C SER A 82 -11.45 1.55 -14.19
N TYR A 83 -12.67 1.31 -13.73
CA TYR A 83 -12.91 0.35 -12.66
C TYR A 83 -12.43 -1.07 -13.01
N ASP A 84 -12.58 -1.49 -14.28
CA ASP A 84 -12.11 -2.80 -14.74
C ASP A 84 -10.59 -2.91 -14.75
N GLN A 85 -9.89 -1.81 -15.09
CA GLN A 85 -8.43 -1.75 -14.98
C GLN A 85 -8.03 -1.86 -13.51
N TRP A 86 -8.62 -1.02 -12.66
CA TRP A 86 -8.37 -1.00 -11.21
C TRP A 86 -8.51 -2.39 -10.57
N LEU A 87 -9.56 -3.15 -10.92
CA LEU A 87 -9.78 -4.50 -10.41
C LEU A 87 -8.63 -5.47 -10.74
N GLN A 88 -7.96 -5.28 -11.87
CA GLN A 88 -6.85 -6.12 -12.33
C GLN A 88 -5.47 -5.60 -11.87
N THR A 89 -5.42 -4.39 -11.32
CA THR A 89 -4.17 -3.69 -10.94
C THR A 89 -4.17 -3.30 -9.46
N ASP A 90 -4.52 -2.05 -9.16
CA ASP A 90 -4.38 -1.41 -7.85
C ASP A 90 -5.29 -2.03 -6.78
N ALA A 91 -6.37 -2.70 -7.15
CA ALA A 91 -7.22 -3.43 -6.20
C ALA A 91 -6.55 -4.70 -5.65
N VAL A 92 -5.65 -5.33 -6.42
CA VAL A 92 -5.17 -6.69 -6.14
C VAL A 92 -4.48 -6.81 -4.76
N PRO A 93 -3.65 -5.86 -4.30
CA PRO A 93 -3.04 -5.95 -2.97
C PRO A 93 -3.99 -5.65 -1.80
N PHE A 94 -5.20 -5.17 -2.07
CA PHE A 94 -6.23 -4.91 -1.04
C PHE A 94 -7.24 -6.06 -0.90
N ALA A 95 -7.20 -7.05 -1.80
CA ALA A 95 -8.13 -8.17 -1.86
C ALA A 95 -7.75 -9.34 -0.94
#